data_AF-A0A3S5B0V8-F1
#
_entry.id   AF-A0A3S5B0V8-F1
#
_cell.length_a   1.000
_cell.length_b   1.000
_cell.length_c   1.000
_cell.angle_alpha   90.00
_cell.angle_beta   90.00
_cell.angle_gamma   90.00
#
_symmetry.space_group_name_H-M   'P 1'
#
loop_
_entity.id
_entity.type
_entity.pdbx_description
1 polymer ?
#
loop_
_entity_poly.entity_id
_entity_poly.type
_entity_poly.pdbx_seq_one_letter_code
_entity_poly.pdbx_strand_id
1 'polypeptide(L)'
;MMIRWILSAALLLPAFGATAGAYDSLAFALNQQTLINDLRTHCQIAKEVPDEKIKSVFTNSKENHEALSATASALKNHQQEQYQQQLQRIRCPDFTRQ
;
A
#
# COMPACT_ATOMS: atom_id res chain seq x y z
N MET A 1 -48.16 -33.01 20.72
CA MET A 1 -48.19 -31.64 20.17
C MET A 1 -46.91 -30.94 20.59
N MET A 2 -45.93 -30.78 19.71
CA MET A 2 -44.69 -30.05 20.02
C MET A 2 -44.78 -28.63 19.48
N ILE A 3 -44.48 -27.69 20.37
CA ILE A 3 -44.67 -26.25 20.24
C ILE A 3 -43.71 -25.67 19.20
N ARG A 4 -44.32 -25.03 18.21
CA ARG A 4 -43.70 -24.20 17.18
C ARG A 4 -43.57 -22.78 17.72
N TRP A 5 -42.37 -22.26 18.02
CA TRP A 5 -42.14 -20.80 18.14
C TRP A 5 -40.65 -20.44 18.01
N ILE A 6 -40.38 -19.58 17.01
CA ILE A 6 -39.40 -18.47 16.93
C ILE A 6 -37.90 -18.75 17.13
N LEU A 7 -37.08 -18.37 16.15
CA LEU A 7 -36.57 -17.00 16.05
C LEU A 7 -35.66 -16.87 14.83
N SER A 8 -36.07 -16.00 13.92
CA SER A 8 -35.22 -15.39 12.90
C SER A 8 -33.97 -14.79 13.56
N ALA A 9 -32.81 -15.37 13.30
CA ALA A 9 -31.52 -14.72 13.53
C ALA A 9 -30.87 -14.48 12.16
N ALA A 10 -31.46 -13.56 11.39
CA ALA A 10 -30.75 -12.91 10.30
C ALA A 10 -29.65 -12.06 10.94
N LEU A 11 -28.47 -12.65 11.07
CA LEU A 11 -27.26 -12.00 11.56
C LEU A 11 -26.87 -10.91 10.57
N LEU A 12 -27.29 -9.68 10.91
CA LEU A 12 -26.80 -8.43 10.36
C LEU A 12 -25.32 -8.26 10.73
N LEU A 13 -24.49 -8.16 9.67
CA LEU A 13 -23.30 -7.30 9.48
C LEU A 13 -22.25 -7.21 10.62
N PRO A 14 -20.95 -7.24 10.26
CA PRO A 14 -20.34 -5.97 9.84
C PRO A 14 -19.62 -6.04 8.50
N ALA A 15 -19.71 -4.93 7.77
CA ALA A 15 -18.80 -4.57 6.71
C ALA A 15 -17.37 -4.50 7.27
N PHE A 16 -16.53 -5.46 6.94
CA PHE A 16 -15.10 -5.37 7.18
C PHE A 16 -14.42 -4.92 5.90
N GLY A 17 -13.75 -3.76 5.98
CA GLY A 17 -12.90 -3.27 4.90
C GLY A 17 -12.45 -1.85 5.11
N ALA A 18 -11.93 -1.54 6.30
CA ALA A 18 -11.30 -0.27 6.61
C ALA A 18 -10.25 0.11 5.56
N THR A 19 -10.50 1.16 4.79
CA THR A 19 -9.52 1.75 3.85
C THR A 19 -8.42 2.56 4.57
N ALA A 20 -8.49 2.69 5.89
CA ALA A 20 -7.46 3.35 6.71
C ALA A 20 -6.12 2.59 6.72
N GLY A 21 -6.13 1.27 6.51
CA GLY A 21 -4.90 0.46 6.54
C GLY A 21 -3.93 0.71 5.38
N ALA A 22 -4.42 1.27 4.27
CA ALA A 22 -3.61 1.54 3.08
C ALA A 22 -2.60 2.68 3.32
N TYR A 23 -3.00 3.72 4.04
CA TYR A 23 -2.11 4.85 4.36
C TYR A 23 -1.16 4.52 5.52
N ASP A 24 -1.63 3.78 6.53
CA ASP A 24 -0.79 3.29 7.64
C ASP A 24 0.29 2.31 7.15
N SER A 25 -0.06 1.39 6.24
CA SER A 25 0.92 0.49 5.63
C SER A 25 1.92 1.26 4.78
N LEU A 26 1.46 2.23 3.97
CA LEU A 26 2.32 3.12 3.18
C LEU A 26 3.29 3.89 4.09
N ALA A 27 2.80 4.54 5.14
CA ALA A 27 3.65 5.21 6.12
C ALA A 27 4.66 4.25 6.77
N PHE A 28 4.25 3.03 7.10
CA PHE A 28 5.13 1.98 7.63
C PHE A 28 6.21 1.56 6.63
N ALA A 29 5.85 1.27 5.37
CA ALA A 29 6.78 0.81 4.36
C ALA A 29 7.74 1.91 3.90
N LEU A 30 7.31 3.18 3.85
CA LEU A 30 8.22 4.30 3.58
C LEU A 30 9.06 4.69 4.81
N ASN A 31 8.74 4.20 6.00
CA ASN A 31 9.65 4.22 7.14
C ASN A 31 10.69 3.09 7.05
N GLN A 32 10.36 2.02 6.33
CA GLN A 32 11.32 0.97 6.00
C GLN A 32 12.16 1.38 4.80
N GLN A 33 13.47 1.49 5.01
CA GLN A 33 14.44 1.87 3.97
C GLN A 33 14.41 0.94 2.74
N THR A 34 13.92 -0.29 2.91
CA THR A 34 13.71 -1.29 1.85
C THR A 34 12.85 -0.76 0.70
N LEU A 35 11.66 -0.19 0.97
CA LEU A 35 10.79 0.28 -0.11
C LEU A 35 11.43 1.45 -0.87
N ILE A 36 12.08 2.38 -0.16
CA ILE A 36 12.75 3.52 -0.78
C ILE A 36 13.91 3.05 -1.67
N ASN A 37 14.71 2.09 -1.20
CA ASN A 37 15.80 1.52 -1.97
C ASN A 37 15.32 0.75 -3.20
N ASP A 38 14.21 0.01 -3.06
CA ASP A 38 13.62 -0.73 -4.17
C ASP A 38 12.98 0.23 -5.20
N LEU A 39 12.33 1.31 -4.76
CA LEU A 39 11.86 2.38 -5.64
C LEU A 39 13.02 3.09 -6.35
N ARG A 40 14.12 3.36 -5.65
CA ARG A 40 15.35 3.92 -6.23
C ARG A 40 15.90 3.02 -7.32
N THR A 41 15.96 1.72 -7.07
CA THR A 41 16.45 0.74 -8.04
C THR A 41 15.49 0.60 -9.22
N HIS A 42 14.19 0.45 -8.95
CA HIS A 42 13.14 0.28 -9.94
C HIS A 42 13.05 1.48 -10.90
N CYS A 43 13.13 2.68 -10.36
CA CYS A 43 13.02 3.92 -11.12
C CYS A 43 14.37 4.54 -11.51
N GLN A 44 15.48 3.83 -11.28
CA GLN A 44 16.84 4.29 -11.58
C GLN A 44 17.10 5.73 -11.07
N ILE A 45 16.61 6.01 -9.86
CA ILE A 45 16.71 7.34 -9.26
C ILE A 45 18.18 7.59 -8.91
N ALA A 46 18.69 8.76 -9.29
CA ALA A 46 20.06 9.14 -8.99
C ALA A 46 20.33 9.10 -7.47
N LYS A 47 21.52 8.65 -7.09
CA LYS A 47 21.94 8.52 -5.68
C LYS A 47 21.97 9.87 -4.94
N GLU A 48 22.07 10.97 -5.68
CA GLU A 48 22.03 12.33 -5.17
C GLU A 48 20.62 12.77 -4.70
N VAL A 49 19.57 12.06 -5.11
CA VAL A 49 18.20 12.32 -4.63
C VAL A 49 18.07 11.73 -3.22
N PRO A 50 17.80 12.55 -2.19
CA PRO A 50 17.65 12.06 -0.83
C PRO A 50 16.39 11.22 -0.65
N ASP A 51 16.45 10.26 0.27
CA ASP A 51 15.34 9.34 0.59
C ASP A 51 14.04 10.10 0.94
N GLU A 52 14.15 11.22 1.66
CA GLU A 52 13.02 12.08 2.01
C GLU A 52 12.34 12.68 0.78
N LYS A 53 13.11 13.07 -0.26
CA LYS A 53 12.54 13.59 -1.52
C LYS A 53 11.84 12.46 -2.27
N ILE A 54 12.42 11.27 -2.32
CA ILE A 54 11.79 10.07 -2.91
C ILE A 54 10.44 9.82 -2.22
N LYS A 55 10.45 9.73 -0.89
CA LYS A 55 9.24 9.54 -0.08
C LYS A 55 8.19 10.60 -0.35
N SER A 56 8.57 11.87 -0.36
CA SER A 56 7.65 12.97 -0.62
C SER A 56 7.03 12.88 -2.02
N VAL A 57 7.84 12.66 -3.05
CA VAL A 57 7.35 12.57 -4.44
C VAL A 57 6.39 11.40 -4.63
N PHE A 58 6.72 10.22 -4.10
CA PHE A 58 5.86 9.05 -4.22
C PHE A 58 4.56 9.20 -3.41
N THR A 59 4.61 9.72 -2.17
CA THR A 59 3.39 9.95 -1.37
C THR A 59 2.48 11.02 -1.96
N ASN A 60 3.03 12.04 -2.62
CA ASN A 60 2.26 13.10 -3.28
C ASN A 60 1.74 12.68 -4.68
N SER A 61 2.23 11.57 -5.24
CA SER A 61 1.76 11.06 -6.53
C SER A 61 0.40 10.37 -6.35
N LYS A 62 -0.67 11.05 -6.79
CA LYS A 62 -2.02 10.46 -6.85
C LYS A 62 -2.07 9.19 -7.70
N GLU A 63 -1.30 9.14 -8.78
CA GLU A 63 -1.26 7.99 -9.69
C GLU A 63 -0.63 6.76 -9.04
N ASN A 64 0.40 6.97 -8.20
CA ASN A 64 1.08 5.87 -7.53
C ASN A 64 0.45 5.49 -6.20
N HIS A 65 -0.52 6.26 -5.69
CA HIS A 65 -1.05 6.10 -4.35
C HIS A 65 -1.59 4.68 -4.07
N GLU A 66 -2.40 4.13 -4.99
CA GLU A 66 -2.95 2.78 -4.85
C GLU A 66 -1.86 1.71 -4.97
N ALA A 67 -0.96 1.84 -5.95
CA ALA A 67 0.12 0.88 -6.15
C ALA A 67 1.12 0.88 -4.98
N LEU A 68 1.49 2.06 -4.47
CA LEU A 68 2.38 2.21 -3.31
C LEU A 68 1.75 1.64 -2.04
N SER A 69 0.46 1.90 -1.80
CA SER A 69 -0.22 1.39 -0.61
C SER A 69 -0.41 -0.13 -0.66
N ALA A 70 -0.70 -0.68 -1.85
CA ALA A 70 -0.74 -2.12 -2.08
C ALA A 70 0.65 -2.76 -1.93
N THR A 71 1.70 -2.14 -2.46
CA THR A 71 3.10 -2.59 -2.30
C THR A 71 3.50 -2.59 -0.82
N ALA A 72 3.16 -1.53 -0.10
CA ALA A 72 3.45 -1.38 1.32
C ALA A 72 2.69 -2.39 2.18
N SER A 73 1.43 -2.66 1.84
CA SER A 73 0.63 -3.71 2.48
C SER A 73 1.22 -5.09 2.23
N ALA A 74 1.64 -5.39 1.00
CA ALA A 74 2.28 -6.65 0.64
C ALA A 74 3.61 -6.84 1.39
N LEU A 75 4.41 -5.77 1.54
CA LEU A 75 5.64 -5.80 2.34
C LEU A 75 5.34 -6.11 3.81
N LYS A 76 4.36 -5.42 4.40
CA LYS A 76 3.94 -5.62 5.79
C LYS A 76 3.42 -7.04 6.05
N ASN A 77 2.73 -7.63 5.08
CA ASN A 77 2.15 -8.96 5.18
C ASN A 77 3.10 -10.08 4.71
N HIS A 78 4.37 -9.78 4.42
CA HIS A 78 5.35 -10.72 3.88
C HIS A 78 4.92 -11.40 2.56
N GLN A 79 4.08 -10.74 1.76
CA GLN A 79 3.56 -11.24 0.49
C GLN A 79 4.49 -10.86 -0.66
N GLN A 80 5.62 -11.55 -0.79
CA GLN A 80 6.70 -11.14 -1.69
C GLN A 80 6.31 -11.16 -3.18
N GLU A 81 5.47 -12.11 -3.63
CA GLU A 81 4.93 -12.12 -5.00
C GLU A 81 4.07 -10.89 -5.29
N GLN A 82 3.13 -10.59 -4.38
CA GLN A 82 2.26 -9.41 -4.49
C GLN A 82 3.10 -8.13 -4.43
N TYR A 83 4.10 -8.09 -3.57
CA TYR A 83 5.02 -6.96 -3.45
C TYR A 83 5.68 -6.65 -4.81
N GLN A 84 6.26 -7.65 -5.47
CA GLN A 84 6.91 -7.47 -6.76
C GLN A 84 5.92 -7.06 -7.86
N GLN A 85 4.73 -7.65 -7.88
CA GLN A 85 3.68 -7.29 -8.83
C GLN A 85 3.23 -5.84 -8.67
N GLN A 86 3.00 -5.40 -7.43
CA GLN A 86 2.57 -4.02 -7.17
C GLN A 86 3.71 -3.03 -7.41
N LEU A 87 4.96 -3.39 -7.10
CA LEU A 87 6.15 -2.57 -7.38
C LEU A 87 6.25 -2.25 -8.88
N GLN A 88 5.99 -3.23 -9.76
CA GLN A 88 5.99 -3.02 -11.22
C GLN A 88 4.84 -2.15 -11.75
N ARG A 89 3.78 -1.95 -10.95
CA ARG A 89 2.65 -1.09 -11.30
C ARG A 89 2.90 0.38 -10.92
N ILE A 90 3.95 0.64 -10.15
CA ILE A 90 4.33 2.00 -9.75
C ILE A 90 4.92 2.73 -10.95
N ARG A 91 4.33 3.87 -11.31
CA ARG A 91 4.89 4.76 -12.34
C ARG A 91 6.07 5.52 -11.76
N CYS A 92 7.20 5.46 -12.44
CA CYS A 92 8.38 6.20 -12.04
C CYS A 92 8.20 7.70 -12.26
N PRO A 93 8.22 8.52 -11.19
CA PRO A 93 8.11 9.96 -11.31
C PRO A 93 9.41 10.55 -11.86
N ASP A 94 9.28 11.66 -12.56
CA ASP A 94 10.43 12.43 -13.04
C ASP A 94 11.02 13.25 -11.88
N PHE A 95 12.26 12.92 -11.49
CA PHE A 95 13.00 13.64 -10.45
C PHE A 95 13.77 14.85 -11.01
N THR A 96 13.79 15.02 -12.33
CA THR A 96 14.56 16.05 -13.04
C THR A 96 13.79 17.38 -13.15
N ARG A 97 12.46 17.36 -12.98
CA ARG A 97 11.55 18.52 -13.10
C ARG A 97 10.96 19.06 -11.77
N GLN A 98 11.54 18.79 -10.60
CA GLN A 98 10.95 19.19 -9.29
C GLN A 98 11.81 20.05 -8.37
#